data_AF-A0A7Y5WVL8-F1
#
_entry.id   AF-A0A7Y5WVL8-F1
#
_cell.length_a   1.000
_cell.length_b   1.000
_cell.length_c   1.000
_cell.angle_alpha   90.00
_cell.angle_beta   90.00
_cell.angle_gamma   90.00
#
_symmetry.space_group_name_H-M   'P 1'
#
loop_
_entity.id
_entity.type
_entity.pdbx_description
1 polymer ?
#
loop_
_entity_poly.entity_id
_entity_poly.type
_entity_poly.pdbx_seq_one_letter_code
_entity_poly.pdbx_strand_id
1 'polypeptide(L)'
;MKRTVLGALCVAALLVTGTAQAQENATLVLKSGERVTGQLVDLGGVGYTVRVNGQERQISQNDVAVIDFTGGTMSEADWAKFKGTSQIVLKSGQTIEGQLYDIGGTAPLKLTVKTSSGDRELSSSEVARIVIAKPENAVATSGTAAQPPAGGTAITVSAQQPWTPTGITVRKGQTLTFNTTGEIQLSPDANDKASSAGSTSGRYAQRSAMPRALAGALIGKIGNGQPFGIGNQTSIVAPANGQLFLGVNDDSFADNQGSFQVTISKQ
;
A
#
# COMPACT_ATOMS: atom_id res chain seq x y z
N MET A 1 -67.15 12.86 7.78
CA MET A 1 -66.52 11.74 7.02
C MET A 1 -65.42 12.32 6.14
N LYS A 2 -64.27 11.63 6.14
CA LYS A 2 -63.02 11.96 5.44
C LYS A 2 -63.21 12.07 3.92
N ARG A 3 -62.42 12.93 3.24
CA ARG A 3 -61.64 12.63 2.01
C ARG A 3 -61.01 13.89 1.38
N THR A 4 -59.74 14.21 1.68
CA THR A 4 -58.48 13.88 0.97
C THR A 4 -58.17 14.76 -0.26
N VAL A 5 -57.07 15.52 -0.12
CA VAL A 5 -56.33 16.34 -1.11
C VAL A 5 -55.59 15.44 -2.11
N LEU A 6 -55.36 15.91 -3.35
CA LEU A 6 -54.19 15.50 -4.14
C LEU A 6 -53.72 16.69 -5.01
N GLY A 7 -52.68 17.39 -4.54
CA GLY A 7 -51.90 18.32 -5.35
C GLY A 7 -50.60 17.63 -5.77
N ALA A 8 -50.37 17.50 -7.08
CA ALA A 8 -49.16 16.90 -7.62
C ALA A 8 -48.02 17.93 -7.57
N LEU A 9 -46.99 17.66 -6.77
CA LEU A 9 -45.74 18.43 -6.75
C LEU A 9 -44.70 17.65 -7.57
N CYS A 10 -44.38 18.15 -8.76
CA CYS A 10 -43.25 17.64 -9.56
C CYS A 10 -41.93 18.16 -8.96
N VAL A 11 -41.18 17.28 -8.28
CA VAL A 11 -39.79 17.56 -7.91
C VAL A 11 -38.90 17.00 -9.01
N ALA A 12 -38.36 17.89 -9.85
CA ALA A 12 -37.28 17.55 -10.76
C ALA A 12 -36.01 17.31 -9.94
N ALA A 13 -35.60 16.06 -9.81
CA ALA A 13 -34.30 15.71 -9.24
C ALA A 13 -33.21 16.06 -10.25
N LEU A 14 -32.53 17.19 -10.02
CA LEU A 14 -31.25 17.50 -10.65
C LEU A 14 -30.23 16.48 -10.14
N LEU A 15 -29.97 15.44 -10.94
CA LEU A 15 -28.83 14.56 -10.76
C LEU A 15 -27.56 15.37 -11.04
N VAL A 16 -26.95 15.87 -9.98
CA VAL A 16 -25.55 16.32 -10.03
C VAL A 16 -24.71 15.05 -10.16
N THR A 17 -24.39 14.67 -11.39
CA THR A 17 -23.36 13.65 -11.65
C THR A 17 -22.03 14.23 -11.19
N GLY A 18 -21.62 13.88 -9.97
CA GLY A 18 -20.26 14.14 -9.52
C GLY A 18 -19.31 13.45 -10.48
N THR A 19 -18.51 14.22 -11.22
CA THR A 19 -17.40 13.67 -11.98
C THR A 19 -16.43 13.08 -10.97
N ALA A 20 -16.24 11.76 -11.00
CA ALA A 20 -15.14 11.12 -10.30
C ALA A 20 -13.85 11.71 -10.90
N GLN A 21 -13.24 12.67 -10.21
CA GLN A 21 -11.93 13.17 -10.61
C GLN A 21 -10.95 11.99 -10.54
N ALA A 22 -10.25 11.70 -11.64
CA ALA A 22 -9.15 10.76 -11.64
C ALA A 22 -8.08 11.32 -10.69
N GLN A 23 -8.06 10.84 -9.46
CA GLN A 23 -7.24 11.42 -8.41
C GLN A 23 -5.85 10.77 -8.46
N GLU A 24 -4.82 11.61 -8.64
CA GLU A 24 -3.43 11.16 -8.88
C GLU A 24 -2.85 10.46 -7.63
N ASN A 25 -2.74 9.14 -7.70
CA ASN A 25 -2.14 8.32 -6.64
C ASN A 25 -0.62 8.24 -6.82
N ALA A 26 0.10 8.33 -5.70
CA ALA A 26 1.52 8.06 -5.64
C ALA A 26 1.85 7.16 -4.45
N THR A 27 3.01 6.51 -4.52
CA THR A 27 3.59 5.78 -3.39
C THR A 27 4.86 6.49 -2.93
N LEU A 28 4.85 7.00 -1.70
CA LEU A 28 6.03 7.53 -1.04
C LEU A 28 6.76 6.39 -0.35
N VAL A 29 7.99 6.13 -0.77
CA VAL A 29 8.92 5.23 -0.08
C VAL A 29 9.78 6.08 0.83
N LEU A 30 9.76 5.80 2.12
CA LEU A 30 10.57 6.49 3.10
C LEU A 30 12.00 5.92 3.13
N LYS A 31 12.95 6.65 3.70
CA LYS A 31 14.33 6.22 3.91
C LYS A 31 14.42 4.98 4.79
N SER A 32 13.48 4.83 5.72
CA SER A 32 13.25 3.63 6.52
C SER A 32 12.77 2.41 5.70
N GLY A 33 12.31 2.63 4.46
CA GLY A 33 11.67 1.63 3.62
C GLY A 33 10.15 1.51 3.80
N GLU A 34 9.54 2.25 4.74
CA GLU A 34 8.08 2.36 4.82
C GLU A 34 7.50 2.86 3.49
N ARG A 35 6.33 2.35 3.10
CA ARG A 35 5.62 2.79 1.90
C ARG A 35 4.27 3.39 2.29
N VAL A 36 4.00 4.59 1.80
CA VAL A 36 2.73 5.28 1.97
C VAL A 36 2.11 5.50 0.61
N THR A 37 1.06 4.76 0.29
CA THR A 37 0.31 4.90 -0.96
C THR A 37 -0.98 5.65 -0.71
N GLY A 38 -1.22 6.67 -1.53
CA GLY A 38 -2.43 7.47 -1.47
C GLY A 38 -2.39 8.60 -2.49
N GLN A 39 -3.31 9.54 -2.36
CA GLN A 39 -3.36 10.70 -3.22
C GLN A 39 -2.31 11.69 -2.74
N LEU A 40 -1.34 12.02 -3.59
CA LEU A 40 -0.38 13.06 -3.25
C LEU A 40 -1.05 14.42 -3.49
N VAL A 41 -1.13 15.23 -2.45
CA VAL A 41 -1.94 16.46 -2.46
C VAL A 41 -1.07 17.70 -2.63
N ASP A 42 -0.01 17.81 -1.83
CA ASP A 42 0.78 19.04 -1.72
C ASP A 42 2.18 18.74 -1.19
N LEU A 43 3.11 19.66 -1.44
CA LEU A 43 4.40 19.77 -0.78
C LEU A 43 4.47 21.13 -0.07
N GLY A 44 4.14 21.14 1.22
CA GLY A 44 4.22 22.32 2.06
C GLY A 44 5.55 22.42 2.81
N GLY A 45 5.71 23.49 3.58
CA GLY A 45 6.93 23.72 4.39
C GLY A 45 7.22 22.66 5.47
N VAL A 46 6.24 21.79 5.76
CA VAL A 46 6.36 20.68 6.74
C VAL A 46 6.57 19.31 6.07
N GLY A 47 6.48 19.22 4.74
CA GLY A 47 6.64 17.98 3.98
C GLY A 47 5.49 17.68 3.03
N TYR A 48 5.32 16.39 2.71
CA TYR A 48 4.33 15.90 1.76
C TYR A 48 3.00 15.61 2.45
N THR A 49 1.93 16.15 1.88
CA THR A 49 0.56 15.82 2.25
C THR A 49 0.07 14.66 1.39
N VAL A 50 -0.22 13.52 2.01
CA VAL A 50 -0.80 12.35 1.32
C VAL A 50 -2.16 12.03 1.91
N ARG A 51 -3.20 11.93 1.08
CA ARG A 51 -4.51 11.46 1.51
C ARG A 51 -4.62 9.95 1.37
N VAL A 52 -4.76 9.25 2.49
CA VAL A 52 -4.89 7.79 2.59
C VAL A 52 -6.27 7.47 3.15
N ASN A 53 -7.08 6.73 2.41
CA ASN A 53 -8.46 6.39 2.81
C ASN A 53 -9.31 7.61 3.20
N GLY A 54 -9.12 8.74 2.50
CA GLY A 54 -9.83 10.00 2.77
C GLY A 54 -9.26 10.83 3.93
N GLN A 55 -8.24 10.36 4.65
CA GLN A 55 -7.57 11.08 5.73
C GLN A 55 -6.22 11.63 5.27
N GLU A 56 -5.91 12.87 5.63
CA GLU A 56 -4.62 13.47 5.32
C GLU A 56 -3.54 13.02 6.30
N ARG A 57 -2.39 12.63 5.75
CA ARG A 57 -1.19 12.26 6.47
C ARG A 57 -0.05 13.16 6.02
N GLN A 58 0.59 13.81 6.97
CA GLN A 58 1.83 14.56 6.74
C GLN A 58 3.04 13.63 6.82
N ILE A 59 3.96 13.78 5.87
CA ILE A 59 5.22 13.03 5.81
C ILE A 59 6.35 14.04 5.64
N SER A 60 7.28 14.06 6.59
CA SER A 60 8.46 14.94 6.53
C SER A 60 9.22 14.76 5.21
N GLN A 61 9.63 15.87 4.59
CA GLN A 61 10.42 15.83 3.36
C GLN A 61 11.74 15.06 3.55
N ASN A 62 12.32 15.14 4.75
CA ASN A 62 13.57 14.47 5.10
C ASN A 62 13.43 12.95 5.18
N ASP A 63 12.22 12.45 5.37
CA ASP A 63 11.98 11.01 5.54
C ASP A 63 11.72 10.32 4.19
N VAL A 64 11.41 11.06 3.12
CA VAL A 64 11.10 10.47 1.81
C VAL A 64 12.37 10.15 1.04
N ALA A 65 12.42 8.94 0.48
CA ALA A 65 13.47 8.45 -0.40
C ALA A 65 13.02 8.40 -1.86
N VAL A 66 11.77 7.99 -2.13
CA VAL A 66 11.20 7.90 -3.48
C VAL A 66 9.74 8.32 -3.47
N ILE A 67 9.30 9.01 -4.53
CA ILE A 67 7.88 9.20 -4.87
C ILE A 67 7.65 8.46 -6.18
N ASP A 68 6.78 7.45 -6.18
CA ASP A 68 6.50 6.59 -7.33
C ASP A 68 5.06 6.81 -7.82
N PHE A 69 4.91 7.22 -9.08
CA PHE A 69 3.62 7.46 -9.74
C PHE A 69 3.17 6.25 -10.59
N THR A 70 3.87 5.12 -10.49
CA THR A 70 3.63 3.90 -11.29
C THR A 70 3.09 2.73 -10.46
N GLY A 71 3.13 2.83 -9.13
CA GLY A 71 2.78 1.75 -8.19
C GLY A 71 3.87 0.69 -8.01
N GLY A 72 5.07 0.88 -8.58
CA GLY A 72 6.13 -0.12 -8.62
C GLY A 72 7.16 -0.02 -7.48
N THR A 73 8.15 -0.92 -7.52
CA THR A 73 9.39 -0.84 -6.73
C THR A 73 10.57 -0.51 -7.66
N MET A 74 11.60 0.11 -7.10
CA MET A 74 12.85 0.36 -7.81
C MET A 74 13.63 -0.96 -7.95
N SER A 75 13.92 -1.38 -9.19
CA SER A 75 14.75 -2.56 -9.46
C SER A 75 16.23 -2.28 -9.15
N GLU A 76 17.06 -3.32 -9.04
CA GLU A 76 18.52 -3.15 -8.91
C GLU A 76 19.11 -2.33 -10.06
N ALA A 77 18.64 -2.56 -11.30
CA ALA A 77 19.05 -1.79 -12.47
C ALA A 77 18.63 -0.32 -12.40
N ASP A 78 17.48 -0.01 -11.77
CA ASP A 78 17.08 1.38 -11.52
C ASP A 78 17.97 2.03 -10.46
N TRP A 79 18.31 1.30 -9.40
CA TRP A 79 19.22 1.79 -8.36
C TRP A 79 20.64 2.02 -8.88
N ALA A 80 21.13 1.21 -9.81
CA ALA A 80 22.43 1.41 -10.45
C ALA A 80 22.50 2.73 -11.25
N LYS A 81 21.35 3.29 -11.66
CA LYS A 81 21.28 4.58 -12.36
C LYS A 81 21.29 5.77 -11.40
N PHE A 82 20.92 5.59 -10.13
CA PHE A 82 20.87 6.67 -9.14
C PHE A 82 22.26 7.19 -8.80
N LYS A 83 22.46 8.50 -8.93
CA LYS A 83 23.77 9.15 -8.77
C LYS A 83 24.04 9.70 -7.36
N GLY A 84 23.11 9.50 -6.42
CA GLY A 84 23.21 10.04 -5.06
C GLY A 84 22.65 11.46 -4.93
N THR A 85 22.28 12.10 -6.04
CA THR A 85 21.58 13.39 -6.09
C THR A 85 20.13 13.18 -6.52
N SER A 86 19.24 14.07 -6.07
CA SER A 86 17.82 14.00 -6.43
C SER A 86 17.64 14.01 -7.95
N GLN A 87 16.87 13.04 -8.45
CA GLN A 87 16.62 12.84 -9.87
C GLN A 87 15.16 12.51 -10.14
N ILE A 88 14.63 13.07 -11.22
CA ILE A 88 13.27 12.84 -11.71
C ILE A 88 13.37 11.92 -12.91
N VAL A 89 12.75 10.76 -12.83
CA VAL A 89 12.68 9.77 -13.90
C VAL A 89 11.33 9.95 -14.59
N LEU A 90 11.36 10.28 -15.88
CA LEU A 90 10.17 10.38 -16.71
C LEU A 90 9.72 9.01 -17.20
N LYS A 91 8.44 8.87 -17.56
CA LYS A 91 7.88 7.65 -18.17
C LYS A 91 8.51 7.32 -19.53
N SER A 92 9.11 8.30 -20.20
CA SER A 92 9.93 8.09 -21.40
C SER A 92 11.26 7.39 -21.11
N GLY A 93 11.66 7.26 -19.85
CA GLY A 93 12.97 6.77 -19.41
C GLY A 93 14.05 7.84 -19.30
N GLN A 94 13.76 9.08 -19.70
CA GLN A 94 14.66 10.22 -19.50
C GLN A 94 14.78 10.56 -18.02
N THR A 95 16.00 10.87 -17.57
CA THR A 95 16.27 11.36 -16.22
C THR A 95 16.61 12.85 -16.24
N ILE A 96 16.07 13.60 -15.30
CA ILE A 96 16.37 15.02 -15.06
C ILE A 96 16.97 15.12 -13.66
N GLU A 97 18.13 15.76 -13.52
CA GLU A 97 18.69 16.10 -12.21
C GLU A 97 18.00 17.36 -11.67
N GLY A 98 17.55 17.30 -10.43
CA GLY A 98 16.86 18.44 -9.81
C GLY A 98 16.11 18.07 -8.54
N GLN A 99 15.75 19.10 -7.77
CA GLN A 99 15.02 18.96 -6.52
C GLN A 99 13.57 19.34 -6.72
N LEU A 100 12.64 18.46 -6.32
CA LEU A 100 11.23 18.82 -6.24
C LEU A 100 11.04 19.91 -5.19
N TYR A 101 10.44 21.02 -5.59
CA TYR A 101 10.28 22.22 -4.78
C TYR A 101 8.82 22.50 -4.41
N ASP A 102 7.89 22.26 -5.34
CA ASP A 102 6.47 22.55 -5.14
C ASP A 102 5.60 21.50 -5.86
N ILE A 103 4.41 21.26 -5.31
CA ILE A 103 3.37 20.40 -5.90
C ILE A 103 2.07 21.20 -5.93
N GLY A 104 1.60 21.52 -7.13
CA GLY A 104 0.30 22.17 -7.34
C GLY A 104 -0.63 21.34 -8.21
N GLY A 105 -1.80 21.89 -8.51
CA GLY A 105 -2.81 21.21 -9.34
C GLY A 105 -3.47 20.03 -8.64
N THR A 106 -4.40 19.37 -9.33
CA THR A 106 -5.21 18.28 -8.74
C THR A 106 -5.28 17.01 -9.57
N ALA A 107 -5.18 17.11 -10.91
CA ALA A 107 -5.08 15.98 -11.84
C ALA A 107 -4.83 16.47 -13.28
N PRO A 108 -3.64 16.25 -13.87
CA PRO A 108 -2.43 15.75 -13.21
C PRO A 108 -1.88 16.77 -12.20
N LEU A 109 -0.98 16.34 -11.32
CA LEU A 109 -0.25 17.27 -10.46
C LEU A 109 0.78 18.03 -11.29
N LYS A 110 1.01 19.28 -10.90
CA LYS A 110 2.01 20.19 -11.45
C LYS A 110 3.21 20.19 -10.51
N LEU A 111 4.32 19.64 -10.97
CA LEU A 111 5.53 19.45 -10.17
C LEU A 111 6.57 20.49 -10.57
N THR A 112 6.93 21.38 -9.64
CA THR A 112 8.00 22.36 -9.88
C THR A 112 9.32 21.80 -9.39
N VAL A 113 10.28 21.66 -10.30
CA VAL A 113 11.60 21.10 -10.06
C VAL A 113 12.66 22.17 -10.25
N LYS A 114 13.50 22.38 -9.24
CA LYS A 114 14.70 23.23 -9.33
C LYS A 114 15.83 22.46 -9.98
N THR A 115 16.26 22.92 -11.15
CA THR A 115 17.42 22.37 -11.89
C THR A 115 18.57 23.38 -11.89
N SER A 116 19.77 22.94 -12.30
CA SER A 116 20.91 23.85 -12.49
C SER A 116 20.67 24.90 -13.58
N SER A 117 19.80 24.62 -14.56
CA SER A 117 19.39 25.55 -15.62
C SER A 117 18.20 26.45 -15.25
N GLY A 118 17.68 26.34 -14.03
CA GLY A 118 16.49 27.06 -13.56
C GLY A 118 15.31 26.15 -13.23
N ASP A 119 14.16 26.76 -12.96
CA ASP A 119 12.95 26.03 -12.58
C ASP A 119 12.32 25.36 -13.81
N ARG A 120 11.88 24.10 -13.64
CA ARG A 120 11.17 23.34 -14.65
C ARG A 120 9.84 22.85 -14.08
N GLU A 121 8.78 23.03 -14.84
CA GLU A 121 7.47 22.49 -14.51
C GLU A 121 7.26 21.17 -15.26
N LEU A 122 6.78 20.15 -14.55
CA LEU A 122 6.49 18.81 -15.08
C LEU A 122 5.09 18.38 -14.67
N SER A 123 4.41 17.62 -15.53
CA SER A 123 3.15 16.96 -15.17
C SER A 123 3.41 15.62 -14.48
N SER A 124 2.64 15.27 -13.43
CA SER A 124 2.70 13.93 -12.83
C SER A 124 2.38 12.81 -13.83
N SER A 125 1.62 13.12 -14.89
CA SER A 125 1.35 12.16 -15.96
C SER A 125 2.61 11.78 -16.76
N GLU A 126 3.64 12.63 -16.78
CA GLU A 126 4.91 12.41 -17.48
C GLU A 126 5.99 11.83 -16.57
N VAL A 127 5.85 11.99 -15.25
CA VAL A 127 6.81 11.52 -14.25
C VAL A 127 6.51 10.08 -13.87
N ALA A 128 7.54 9.23 -13.94
CA ALA A 128 7.46 7.89 -13.39
C ALA A 128 7.81 7.90 -11.90
N ARG A 129 8.95 8.52 -11.55
CA ARG A 129 9.48 8.52 -10.19
C ARG A 129 10.27 9.78 -9.88
N ILE A 130 10.29 10.17 -8.61
CA ILE A 130 11.22 11.15 -8.05
C ILE A 130 12.07 10.40 -7.03
N VAL A 131 13.38 10.29 -7.28
CA VAL A 131 14.31 9.54 -6.44
C VAL A 131 15.20 10.54 -5.72
N ILE A 132 15.04 10.63 -4.39
CA ILE A 132 15.71 11.61 -3.52
C ILE A 132 16.90 10.95 -2.83
N ALA A 133 16.71 9.72 -2.34
CA ALA A 133 17.71 8.96 -1.64
C ALA A 133 17.54 7.46 -1.91
N LYS A 134 18.61 6.70 -1.64
CA LYS A 134 18.55 5.25 -1.56
C LYS A 134 18.05 4.89 -0.15
N PRO A 135 16.90 4.21 0.00
CA PRO A 135 16.45 3.73 1.31
C PRO A 135 17.51 2.82 1.93
N GLU A 136 17.57 2.77 3.26
CA GLU A 136 18.57 1.97 3.99
C GLU A 136 18.51 0.47 3.61
N ASN A 137 17.32 -0.02 3.22
CA ASN A 137 17.10 -1.38 2.73
C ASN A 137 17.44 -1.61 1.24
N ALA A 138 17.80 -0.57 0.48
CA ALA A 138 18.13 -0.68 -0.94
C ALA A 138 19.63 -0.93 -1.19
N VAL A 139 20.48 -0.90 -0.15
CA VAL A 139 21.91 -1.24 -0.23
C VAL A 139 22.10 -2.75 -0.05
N ALA A 140 21.75 -3.52 -1.08
CA ALA A 140 22.26 -4.88 -1.24
C ALA A 140 22.60 -5.08 -2.71
N THR A 141 23.87 -4.88 -3.07
CA THR A 141 24.41 -5.28 -4.36
C THR A 141 25.06 -6.65 -4.22
N SER A 142 24.66 -7.55 -5.12
CA SER A 142 25.45 -8.66 -5.66
C SER A 142 25.74 -9.86 -4.76
N GLY A 143 25.06 -10.97 -5.07
CA GLY A 143 25.56 -12.32 -4.84
C GLY A 143 25.20 -12.92 -3.49
N THR A 144 24.36 -13.97 -3.53
CA THR A 144 23.75 -14.67 -2.39
C THR A 144 22.49 -13.98 -1.91
N ALA A 145 21.36 -14.70 -1.93
CA ALA A 145 20.05 -14.24 -1.47
C ALA A 145 20.19 -13.46 -0.14
N ALA A 146 20.01 -12.14 -0.20
CA ALA A 146 20.22 -11.28 0.95
C ALA A 146 19.07 -11.48 1.94
N GLN A 147 19.47 -11.99 3.10
CA GLN A 147 18.65 -12.26 4.27
C GLN A 147 17.87 -10.99 4.69
N PRO A 148 16.59 -11.13 5.12
CA PRO A 148 15.79 -10.03 5.67
C PRO A 148 16.53 -9.23 6.74
N PRO A 149 16.15 -7.95 6.96
CA PRO A 149 16.83 -7.05 7.90
C PRO A 149 17.06 -7.79 9.21
N ALA A 150 18.24 -7.64 9.81
CA ALA A 150 18.62 -8.38 11.01
C ALA A 150 17.47 -8.36 12.05
N GLY A 151 16.71 -9.47 12.10
CA GLY A 151 15.53 -9.64 12.97
C GLY A 151 14.18 -9.97 12.30
N GLY A 152 14.04 -9.87 10.98
CA GLY A 152 12.79 -10.20 10.26
C GLY A 152 12.69 -11.68 9.86
N THR A 153 11.59 -12.35 10.17
CA THR A 153 11.30 -13.72 9.72
C THR A 153 10.41 -13.68 8.49
N ALA A 154 10.87 -14.23 7.35
CA ALA A 154 10.08 -14.33 6.13
C ALA A 154 9.20 -15.60 6.16
N ILE A 155 7.91 -15.42 5.89
CA ILE A 155 6.88 -16.46 5.93
C ILE A 155 6.11 -16.46 4.61
N THR A 156 6.01 -17.62 3.97
CA THR A 156 5.07 -17.84 2.87
C THR A 156 3.72 -18.26 3.44
N VAL A 157 2.68 -17.47 3.17
CA VAL A 157 1.29 -17.78 3.54
C VAL A 157 0.59 -18.30 2.29
N SER A 158 0.56 -19.62 2.12
CA SER A 158 -0.17 -20.27 1.04
C SER A 158 -1.67 -20.01 1.19
N ALA A 159 -2.35 -19.67 0.09
CA ALA A 159 -3.81 -19.54 0.08
C ALA A 159 -4.53 -20.89 0.19
N GLN A 160 -3.81 -22.00 0.06
CA GLN A 160 -4.35 -23.37 0.06
C GLN A 160 -4.45 -24.01 1.45
N GLN A 161 -4.17 -23.26 2.50
CA GLN A 161 -4.30 -23.75 3.87
C GLN A 161 -4.84 -22.66 4.80
N PRO A 162 -5.56 -23.04 5.87
CA PRO A 162 -6.19 -22.07 6.76
C PRO A 162 -5.19 -21.27 7.59
N TRP A 163 -4.12 -21.92 8.06
CA TRP A 163 -3.13 -21.30 8.95
C TRP A 163 -1.71 -21.82 8.69
N THR A 164 -0.77 -20.91 8.49
CA THR A 164 0.67 -21.15 8.46
C THR A 164 1.28 -20.84 9.83
N PRO A 165 1.95 -21.80 10.51
CA PRO A 165 2.73 -21.50 11.70
C PRO A 165 3.97 -20.67 11.34
N THR A 166 4.16 -19.53 12.00
CA THR A 166 5.32 -18.65 11.69
C THR A 166 6.60 -19.04 12.44
N GLY A 167 6.47 -19.84 13.50
CA GLY A 167 7.56 -20.08 14.46
C GLY A 167 7.86 -18.91 15.41
N ILE A 168 7.22 -17.74 15.20
CA ILE A 168 7.43 -16.55 16.02
C ILE A 168 6.56 -16.65 17.27
N THR A 169 7.20 -16.63 18.44
CA THR A 169 6.50 -16.44 19.72
C THR A 169 6.49 -14.97 20.09
N VAL A 170 5.32 -14.47 20.48
CA VAL A 170 5.05 -13.07 20.81
C VAL A 170 4.50 -12.93 22.22
N ARG A 171 4.70 -11.75 22.82
CA ARG A 171 4.10 -11.38 24.10
C ARG A 171 2.97 -10.38 23.89
N LYS A 172 1.93 -10.41 24.72
CA LYS A 172 0.86 -9.41 24.71
C LYS A 172 1.47 -8.02 24.89
N GLY A 173 1.03 -7.08 24.05
CA GLY A 173 1.57 -5.72 24.02
C GLY A 173 2.82 -5.55 23.16
N GLN A 174 3.40 -6.63 22.64
CA GLN A 174 4.54 -6.56 21.72
C GLN A 174 4.10 -6.03 20.35
N THR A 175 4.83 -5.07 19.81
CA THR A 175 4.57 -4.59 18.45
C THR A 175 5.23 -5.51 17.44
N LEU A 176 4.44 -5.95 16.47
CA LEU A 176 4.90 -6.70 15.30
C LEU A 176 4.78 -5.79 14.09
N THR A 177 5.78 -5.80 13.23
CA THR A 177 5.75 -5.10 11.95
C THR A 177 5.70 -6.10 10.80
N PHE A 178 4.92 -5.79 9.78
CA PHE A 178 4.68 -6.66 8.62
C PHE A 178 5.08 -5.94 7.34
N ASN A 179 5.76 -6.66 6.47
CA ASN A 179 5.89 -6.31 5.06
C ASN A 179 5.29 -7.45 4.25
N THR A 180 4.16 -7.18 3.59
CA THR A 180 3.41 -8.20 2.85
C THR A 180 3.41 -7.88 1.38
N THR A 181 3.69 -8.89 0.56
CA THR A 181 3.59 -8.85 -0.90
C THR A 181 2.89 -10.10 -1.42
N GLY A 182 2.54 -10.11 -2.70
CA GLY A 182 1.87 -11.21 -3.37
C GLY A 182 0.39 -10.94 -3.61
N GLU A 183 -0.18 -11.79 -4.43
CA GLU A 183 -1.60 -11.83 -4.80
C GLU A 183 -2.04 -13.28 -4.77
N ILE A 184 -3.29 -13.49 -4.41
CA ILE A 184 -3.91 -14.81 -4.41
C ILE A 184 -5.16 -14.79 -5.27
N GLN A 185 -5.54 -15.96 -5.76
CA GLN A 185 -6.80 -16.20 -6.43
C GLN A 185 -7.62 -17.14 -5.56
N LEU A 186 -8.88 -16.81 -5.35
CA LEU A 186 -9.70 -17.45 -4.32
C LEU A 186 -10.74 -18.45 -4.86
N SER A 187 -10.74 -18.69 -6.17
CA SER A 187 -11.60 -19.66 -6.84
C SER A 187 -11.05 -19.95 -8.23
N PRO A 188 -11.62 -20.86 -9.04
CA PRO A 188 -11.18 -21.08 -10.41
C PRO A 188 -11.36 -19.87 -11.34
N ASP A 189 -12.16 -18.87 -10.96
CA ASP A 189 -12.29 -17.62 -11.72
C ASP A 189 -11.01 -16.78 -11.60
N ALA A 190 -10.38 -16.50 -12.74
CA ALA A 190 -9.16 -15.69 -12.83
C ALA A 190 -9.34 -14.26 -12.32
N ASN A 191 -10.57 -13.75 -12.26
CA ASN A 191 -10.87 -12.40 -11.77
C ASN A 191 -11.12 -12.37 -10.25
N ASP A 192 -11.25 -13.52 -9.60
CA ASP A 192 -11.45 -13.60 -8.15
C ASP A 192 -10.11 -13.48 -7.40
N LYS A 193 -9.50 -12.30 -7.55
CA LYS A 193 -8.19 -11.97 -6.97
C LYS A 193 -8.34 -11.30 -5.61
N ALA A 194 -7.31 -11.47 -4.78
CA ALA A 194 -7.17 -10.74 -3.54
C ALA A 194 -5.71 -10.33 -3.30
N SER A 195 -5.55 -9.08 -2.87
CA SER A 195 -4.32 -8.62 -2.23
C SER A 195 -4.35 -8.95 -0.74
N SER A 196 -3.31 -8.61 0.00
CA SER A 196 -3.33 -8.80 1.46
C SER A 196 -4.45 -8.01 2.14
N ALA A 197 -4.96 -6.93 1.54
CA ALA A 197 -6.12 -6.18 2.03
C ALA A 197 -7.47 -6.92 1.84
N GLY A 198 -7.48 -7.96 1.00
CA GLY A 198 -8.65 -8.75 0.64
C GLY A 198 -9.04 -8.65 -0.83
N SER A 199 -10.20 -9.22 -1.12
CA SER A 199 -10.78 -9.38 -2.44
C SER A 199 -10.89 -8.04 -3.18
N THR A 200 -10.43 -8.02 -4.43
CA THR A 200 -10.47 -6.84 -5.30
C THR A 200 -11.89 -6.48 -5.73
N SER A 201 -12.80 -7.46 -5.75
CA SER A 201 -14.23 -7.25 -6.01
C SER A 201 -15.03 -6.88 -4.75
N GLY A 202 -14.40 -6.88 -3.58
CA GLY A 202 -15.06 -6.59 -2.30
C GLY A 202 -15.89 -7.73 -1.73
N ARG A 203 -15.68 -8.98 -2.19
CA ARG A 203 -16.45 -10.13 -1.69
C ARG A 203 -16.08 -10.50 -0.24
N TYR A 204 -17.04 -11.06 0.48
CA TYR A 204 -16.87 -11.60 1.83
C TYR A 204 -17.05 -13.12 1.83
N ALA A 205 -16.36 -13.82 2.73
CA ALA A 205 -16.51 -15.25 2.96
C ALA A 205 -17.26 -15.48 4.28
N GLN A 206 -18.55 -15.83 4.22
CA GLN A 206 -19.44 -15.82 5.40
C GLN A 206 -19.07 -16.87 6.45
N ARG A 207 -18.39 -17.95 6.06
CA ARG A 207 -17.95 -19.02 6.98
C ARG A 207 -16.46 -18.95 7.32
N SER A 208 -15.78 -17.87 6.94
CA SER A 208 -14.35 -17.72 7.20
C SER A 208 -14.07 -17.42 8.67
N ALA A 209 -12.78 -17.43 9.03
CA ALA A 209 -12.33 -17.05 10.37
C ALA A 209 -12.70 -15.61 10.75
N MET A 210 -12.86 -14.71 9.77
CA MET A 210 -13.32 -13.34 9.96
C MET A 210 -14.42 -12.97 8.94
N PRO A 211 -15.70 -13.34 9.17
CA PRO A 211 -16.79 -13.15 8.21
C PRO A 211 -17.12 -11.68 7.90
N ARG A 212 -16.67 -10.76 8.76
CA ARG A 212 -16.86 -9.30 8.60
C ARG A 212 -15.65 -8.61 7.96
N ALA A 213 -14.61 -9.35 7.62
CA ALA A 213 -13.49 -8.89 6.81
C ALA A 213 -13.62 -9.44 5.39
N LEU A 214 -13.01 -8.75 4.42
CA LEU A 214 -13.02 -9.19 3.02
C LEU A 214 -12.41 -10.59 2.88
N ALA A 215 -12.95 -11.37 1.95
CA ALA A 215 -12.37 -12.65 1.57
C ALA A 215 -10.93 -12.42 1.07
N GLY A 216 -10.04 -13.36 1.31
CA GLY A 216 -8.65 -13.28 0.88
C GLY A 216 -7.74 -12.37 1.72
N ALA A 217 -8.29 -11.59 2.67
CA ALA A 217 -7.48 -10.69 3.49
C ALA A 217 -6.48 -11.46 4.35
N LEU A 218 -5.27 -10.92 4.52
CA LEU A 218 -4.28 -11.47 5.44
C LEU A 218 -4.78 -11.31 6.88
N ILE A 219 -4.85 -12.41 7.60
CA ILE A 219 -5.27 -12.46 9.01
C ILE A 219 -4.22 -13.15 9.86
N GLY A 220 -4.24 -12.87 11.15
CA GLY A 220 -3.39 -13.51 12.15
C GLY A 220 -4.19 -14.12 13.29
N LYS A 221 -3.59 -15.08 13.98
CA LYS A 221 -4.04 -15.52 15.31
C LYS A 221 -2.84 -15.88 16.17
N ILE A 222 -3.00 -15.79 17.49
CA ILE A 222 -1.96 -16.18 18.45
C ILE A 222 -2.43 -17.43 19.19
N GLY A 223 -1.71 -18.53 19.04
CA GLY A 223 -2.09 -19.85 19.57
C GLY A 223 -3.48 -20.29 19.09
N ASN A 224 -4.35 -20.56 20.06
CA ASN A 224 -5.77 -20.89 19.85
C ASN A 224 -6.70 -19.70 20.11
N GLY A 225 -6.16 -18.47 20.16
CA GLY A 225 -6.92 -17.25 20.37
C GLY A 225 -7.76 -16.83 19.16
N GLN A 226 -8.52 -15.76 19.33
CA GLN A 226 -9.36 -15.19 18.29
C GLN A 226 -8.52 -14.63 17.12
N PRO A 227 -8.94 -14.84 15.87
CA PRO A 227 -8.35 -14.21 14.70
C PRO A 227 -8.43 -12.67 14.75
N PHE A 228 -7.45 -12.01 14.16
CA PHE A 228 -7.42 -10.55 13.97
C PHE A 228 -6.98 -10.20 12.55
N GLY A 229 -7.47 -9.07 12.04
CA GLY A 229 -7.13 -8.59 10.71
C GLY A 229 -5.74 -7.96 10.68
N ILE A 230 -4.92 -8.34 9.70
CA ILE A 230 -3.64 -7.69 9.40
C ILE A 230 -3.84 -6.85 8.14
N GLY A 231 -4.32 -7.45 7.05
CA GLY A 231 -4.64 -6.71 5.85
C GLY A 231 -3.40 -6.08 5.21
N ASN A 232 -3.48 -4.76 4.98
CA ASN A 232 -2.39 -3.89 4.56
C ASN A 232 -1.74 -3.12 5.73
N GLN A 233 -2.06 -3.46 6.98
CA GLN A 233 -1.41 -2.84 8.14
C GLN A 233 0.07 -3.19 8.16
N THR A 234 0.91 -2.20 8.46
CA THR A 234 2.36 -2.37 8.57
C THR A 234 2.79 -2.74 9.99
N SER A 235 1.91 -2.60 10.98
CA SER A 235 2.15 -3.05 12.34
C SER A 235 0.87 -3.42 13.09
N ILE A 236 0.99 -4.33 14.05
CA ILE A 236 -0.06 -4.65 15.02
C ILE A 236 0.54 -4.79 16.42
N VAL A 237 -0.23 -4.45 17.45
CA VAL A 237 0.11 -4.77 18.83
C VAL A 237 -0.45 -6.14 19.16
N ALA A 238 0.40 -7.08 19.56
CA ALA A 238 0.02 -8.46 19.83
C ALA A 238 -1.05 -8.51 20.95
N PRO A 239 -2.26 -9.04 20.69
CA PRO A 239 -3.35 -9.05 21.67
C PRO A 239 -3.17 -10.10 22.79
N ALA A 240 -2.28 -11.07 22.59
CA ALA A 240 -2.08 -12.22 23.47
C ALA A 240 -0.62 -12.72 23.45
N ASN A 241 -0.30 -13.64 24.37
CA ASN A 241 0.96 -14.37 24.38
C ASN A 241 0.84 -15.66 23.55
N GLY A 242 1.91 -16.06 22.86
CA GLY A 242 1.99 -17.38 22.22
C GLY A 242 2.57 -17.33 20.81
N GLN A 243 2.45 -18.44 20.09
CA GLN A 243 2.92 -18.55 18.71
C GLN A 243 1.98 -17.83 17.75
N LEU A 244 2.54 -17.01 16.86
CA LEU A 244 1.81 -16.35 15.78
C LEU A 244 1.57 -17.33 14.61
N PHE A 245 0.35 -17.33 14.12
CA PHE A 245 -0.06 -17.98 12.88
C PHE A 245 -0.60 -16.93 11.92
N LEU A 246 -0.33 -17.10 10.63
CA LEU A 246 -0.88 -16.27 9.56
C LEU A 246 -1.82 -17.09 8.69
N GLY A 247 -2.84 -16.46 8.13
CA GLY A 247 -3.82 -17.14 7.29
C GLY A 247 -4.43 -16.21 6.26
N VAL A 248 -5.12 -16.81 5.31
CA VAL A 248 -5.99 -16.11 4.35
C VAL A 248 -7.42 -16.19 4.88
N ASN A 249 -8.13 -15.06 4.87
CA ASN A 249 -9.52 -15.01 5.30
C ASN A 249 -10.43 -15.65 4.24
N ASP A 250 -10.60 -16.97 4.28
CA ASP A 250 -11.46 -17.69 3.35
C ASP A 250 -12.20 -18.85 4.04
N ASP A 251 -13.19 -19.42 3.37
CA ASP A 251 -13.93 -20.61 3.81
C ASP A 251 -13.75 -21.85 2.92
N SER A 252 -13.13 -21.69 1.76
CA SER A 252 -12.58 -22.77 0.93
C SER A 252 -11.11 -22.48 0.60
N PHE A 253 -10.26 -23.49 0.60
CA PHE A 253 -8.82 -23.32 0.36
C PHE A 253 -8.30 -24.18 -0.80
N ALA A 254 -8.96 -25.29 -1.13
CA ALA A 254 -8.45 -26.24 -2.12
C ALA A 254 -8.49 -25.69 -3.56
N ASP A 255 -9.37 -24.73 -3.82
CA ASP A 255 -9.54 -24.03 -5.08
C ASP A 255 -8.74 -22.72 -5.18
N ASN A 256 -8.02 -22.38 -4.11
CA ASN A 256 -7.19 -21.19 -4.07
C ASN A 256 -5.84 -21.41 -4.77
N GLN A 257 -5.28 -20.33 -5.29
CA GLN A 257 -3.97 -20.33 -5.94
C GLN A 257 -3.14 -19.15 -5.44
N GLY A 258 -1.82 -19.31 -5.46
CA GLY A 258 -0.87 -18.28 -5.04
C GLY A 258 -0.64 -18.24 -3.53
N SER A 259 0.13 -17.24 -3.11
CA SER A 259 0.54 -17.04 -1.73
C SER A 259 0.91 -15.59 -1.45
N PHE A 260 0.84 -15.19 -0.18
CA PHE A 260 1.48 -13.97 0.29
C PHE A 260 2.89 -14.27 0.80
N GLN A 261 3.82 -13.35 0.53
CA GLN A 261 5.14 -13.32 1.16
C GLN A 261 5.14 -12.26 2.25
N VAL A 262 5.26 -12.68 3.51
CA VAL A 262 5.16 -11.81 4.68
C VAL A 262 6.49 -11.82 5.44
N THR A 263 7.13 -10.67 5.55
CA THR A 263 8.28 -10.49 6.46
C THR A 263 7.80 -9.89 7.77
N ILE A 264 8.15 -10.52 8.88
CA ILE A 264 7.67 -10.14 10.22
C ILE A 264 8.86 -9.82 11.11
N SER A 265 8.91 -8.62 11.69
CA SER A 265 9.87 -8.29 12.74
C SER A 265 9.15 -7.94 14.04
N LYS A 266 9.79 -8.31 15.15
CA LYS A 266 9.35 -7.96 16.50
C LYS A 266 10.05 -6.69 16.93
N GLN A 267 9.32 -5.80 17.60
CA GLN A 267 9.89 -4.70 18.37
C GLN A 267 9.87 -5.04 19.86
#